data_AF-A0AAX0KP87-F1
#
_entry.id   AF-A0AAX0KP87-F1
#
_cell.length_a   1.000
_cell.length_b   1.000
_cell.length_c   1.000
_cell.angle_alpha   90.00
_cell.angle_beta   90.00
_cell.angle_gamma   90.00
#
_symmetry.space_group_name_H-M   'P 1'
#
loop_
_entity.id
_entity.type
_entity.pdbx_description
1 polymer ?
#
loop_
_entity_poly.entity_id
_entity_poly.type
_entity_poly.pdbx_seq_one_letter_code
_entity_poly.pdbx_strand_id
1 'polypeptide(L)'
;MRMRLMLSHLSIWVMIAVVAAAVYWIAQGPWWLWAVALLGIPAQMLNEYGLHRYIFHMAPPKRQWAFNWLYRVHYGHHEFPTCWPLLFAPLSVIVPVLVGNTALLWAVLSLIGVPYAFDIAVAVVPLGGAATFLAYEWFHTTAHVTVKKTAIERHVSTLHNQHHFRDFSKWFHVTAGGEVIDRLMGTAISRDQLKTQSRVEFIRTLGLRPDDPRLIAAREKFAPRFGITEAEVSRAGHVGGGAAPAR
;
A
#
# COMPACT_ATOMS: atom_id res chain seq x y z
N MET A 1 -0.17 8.51 19.33
CA MET A 1 0.14 9.09 18.00
C MET A 1 -0.40 8.25 16.85
N ARG A 2 0.11 7.03 16.59
CA ARG A 2 -0.33 6.15 15.48
C ARG A 2 -1.84 5.99 15.36
N MET A 3 -2.49 5.54 16.44
CA MET A 3 -3.94 5.36 16.47
C MET A 3 -4.71 6.64 16.12
N ARG A 4 -4.26 7.79 16.63
CA ARG A 4 -4.86 9.10 16.31
C ARG A 4 -4.74 9.44 14.82
N LEU A 5 -3.62 9.08 14.18
CA LEU A 5 -3.44 9.28 12.73
C LEU A 5 -4.36 8.36 11.93
N MET A 6 -4.41 7.07 12.24
CA MET A 6 -5.31 6.14 11.55
C MET A 6 -6.77 6.57 11.67
N LEU A 7 -7.23 6.87 12.88
CA LEU A 7 -8.61 7.28 13.14
C LEU A 7 -8.94 8.70 12.64
N SER A 8 -7.96 9.45 12.12
CA SER A 8 -8.20 10.75 11.47
C SER A 8 -8.64 10.62 10.00
N HIS A 9 -8.48 9.43 9.41
CA HIS A 9 -8.74 9.22 7.98
C HIS A 9 -10.04 8.46 7.74
N LEU A 10 -10.88 8.99 6.84
CA LEU A 10 -12.21 8.42 6.54
C LEU A 10 -12.13 6.97 6.05
N SER A 11 -11.10 6.61 5.28
CA SER A 11 -10.97 5.23 4.77
C SER A 11 -10.84 4.19 5.87
N ILE A 12 -10.19 4.53 6.98
CA ILE A 12 -10.05 3.63 8.14
C ILE A 12 -11.43 3.39 8.78
N TRP A 13 -12.23 4.45 8.95
CA TRP A 13 -13.59 4.32 9.48
C TRP A 13 -14.51 3.50 8.57
N VAL A 14 -14.42 3.70 7.25
CA VAL A 14 -15.16 2.88 6.28
C VAL A 14 -14.80 1.41 6.42
N MET A 15 -13.50 1.08 6.53
CA MET A 15 -13.06 -0.30 6.66
C MET A 15 -13.41 -0.92 8.02
N ILE A 16 -13.37 -0.16 9.11
CA ILE A 16 -13.87 -0.60 10.42
C ILE A 16 -15.38 -0.92 10.34
N ALA A 17 -16.17 -0.06 9.68
CA ALA A 17 -17.60 -0.28 9.50
C ALA A 17 -17.89 -1.52 8.64
N VAL A 18 -17.11 -1.75 7.57
CA VAL A 18 -17.18 -2.96 6.75
C VAL A 18 -16.90 -4.21 7.59
N VAL A 19 -15.83 -4.22 8.38
CA VAL A 19 -15.50 -5.35 9.25
C VAL A 19 -16.62 -5.58 10.28
N ALA A 20 -17.14 -4.53 10.90
CA ALA A 20 -18.23 -4.65 11.88
C ALA A 20 -19.52 -5.20 11.24
N ALA A 21 -19.89 -4.73 10.04
CA ALA A 21 -21.04 -5.24 9.30
C ALA A 21 -20.84 -6.71 8.90
N ALA A 22 -19.63 -7.09 8.48
CA ALA A 22 -19.29 -8.47 8.14
C ALA A 22 -19.32 -9.39 9.38
N VAL A 23 -18.80 -8.93 10.53
CA VAL A 23 -18.94 -9.63 11.81
C VAL A 23 -20.41 -9.89 12.14
N TYR A 24 -21.26 -8.86 12.04
CA TYR A 24 -22.70 -9.00 12.30
C TYR A 24 -23.35 -10.00 11.35
N TRP A 25 -23.02 -9.94 10.06
CA TRP A 25 -23.53 -10.88 9.06
C TRP A 25 -23.12 -12.32 9.36
N ILE A 26 -21.83 -12.56 9.59
CA ILE A 26 -21.27 -13.90 9.84
C ILE A 26 -21.76 -14.49 11.16
N ALA A 27 -22.06 -13.68 12.17
CA ALA A 27 -22.62 -14.14 13.43
C ALA A 27 -24.04 -14.75 13.29
N GLN A 28 -24.78 -14.44 12.22
CA GLN A 28 -26.09 -15.04 11.94
C GLN A 28 -25.98 -16.37 11.17
N GLY A 29 -24.79 -16.67 10.63
CA GLY A 29 -24.54 -17.85 9.81
C GLY A 29 -23.91 -19.02 10.58
N PRO A 30 -23.55 -20.10 9.86
CA PRO A 30 -22.83 -21.22 10.46
C PRO A 30 -21.48 -20.80 11.05
N TRP A 31 -21.14 -21.35 12.22
CA TRP A 31 -19.92 -20.99 12.95
C TRP A 31 -18.62 -21.26 12.16
N TRP A 32 -18.62 -22.22 11.22
CA TRP A 32 -17.45 -22.55 10.42
C TRP A 32 -17.01 -21.40 9.50
N LEU A 33 -17.89 -20.42 9.23
CA LEU A 33 -17.54 -19.22 8.46
C LEU A 33 -16.44 -18.39 9.13
N TRP A 34 -16.32 -18.43 10.47
CA TRP A 34 -15.23 -17.78 11.19
C TRP A 34 -13.87 -18.39 10.85
N ALA A 35 -13.79 -19.71 10.66
CA ALA A 35 -12.57 -20.36 10.21
C ALA A 35 -12.27 -20.03 8.74
N VAL A 36 -13.30 -19.96 7.90
CA VAL A 36 -13.17 -19.55 6.49
C VAL A 36 -12.69 -18.11 6.36
N ALA A 37 -13.09 -17.22 7.26
CA ALA A 37 -12.61 -15.84 7.29
C ALA A 37 -11.08 -15.74 7.41
N LEU A 38 -10.40 -16.73 8.00
CA LEU A 38 -8.93 -16.76 8.06
C LEU A 38 -8.28 -16.88 6.68
N LEU A 39 -8.99 -17.40 5.67
CA LEU A 39 -8.51 -17.40 4.28
C LEU A 39 -8.42 -15.98 3.69
N GLY A 40 -9.10 -15.00 4.32
CA GLY A 40 -8.98 -13.60 3.98
C GLY A 40 -7.58 -13.03 4.21
N ILE A 41 -6.80 -13.61 5.13
CA ILE A 41 -5.41 -13.18 5.40
C ILE A 41 -4.52 -13.41 4.18
N PRO A 42 -4.29 -14.66 3.71
CA PRO A 42 -3.47 -14.88 2.52
C PRO A 42 -4.08 -14.25 1.27
N ALA A 43 -5.41 -14.22 1.13
CA ALA A 43 -6.06 -13.56 -0.01
C ALA A 43 -5.75 -12.05 -0.04
N GLN A 44 -5.84 -11.37 1.10
CA GLN A 44 -5.51 -9.95 1.18
C GLN A 44 -4.02 -9.69 0.99
N MET A 45 -3.14 -10.55 1.51
CA MET A 45 -1.69 -10.43 1.27
C MET A 45 -1.35 -10.59 -0.22
N LEU A 46 -2.01 -11.50 -0.94
CA LEU A 46 -1.85 -11.61 -2.40
C LEU A 46 -2.41 -10.37 -3.12
N ASN A 47 -3.54 -9.84 -2.68
CA ASN A 47 -4.12 -8.61 -3.21
C ASN A 47 -3.21 -7.39 -2.98
N GLU A 48 -2.64 -7.25 -1.79
CA GLU A 48 -1.65 -6.21 -1.45
C GLU A 48 -0.45 -6.29 -2.39
N TYR A 49 0.13 -7.48 -2.56
CA TYR A 49 1.24 -7.70 -3.48
C TYR A 49 0.88 -7.27 -4.91
N GLY A 50 -0.27 -7.76 -5.39
CA GLY A 50 -0.72 -7.54 -6.76
C GLY A 50 -0.95 -6.07 -7.05
N LEU A 51 -1.67 -5.37 -6.17
CA LEU A 51 -1.90 -3.94 -6.28
C LEU A 51 -0.60 -3.17 -6.19
N HIS A 52 0.23 -3.44 -5.18
CA HIS A 52 1.44 -2.68 -4.97
C HIS A 52 2.42 -2.85 -6.14
N ARG A 53 2.69 -4.08 -6.57
CA ARG A 53 3.63 -4.35 -7.67
C ARG A 53 3.09 -3.96 -9.04
N TYR A 54 1.86 -4.35 -9.38
CA TYR A 54 1.39 -4.27 -10.77
C TYR A 54 0.50 -3.06 -11.07
N ILE A 55 -0.07 -2.42 -10.05
CA ILE A 55 -0.92 -1.23 -10.23
C ILE A 55 -0.21 0.02 -9.73
N PHE A 56 0.29 0.01 -8.50
CA PHE A 56 0.87 1.19 -7.86
C PHE A 56 2.29 1.50 -8.37
N HIS A 57 3.06 0.48 -8.74
CA HIS A 57 4.36 0.58 -9.42
C HIS A 57 4.28 0.39 -10.94
N MET A 58 3.08 0.46 -11.52
CA MET A 58 2.97 0.39 -12.98
C MET A 58 3.68 1.57 -13.64
N ALA A 59 4.10 1.38 -14.91
CA ALA A 59 4.72 2.45 -15.67
C ALA A 59 3.83 3.70 -15.67
N PRO A 60 4.39 4.90 -15.43
CA PRO A 60 3.59 6.09 -15.22
C PRO A 60 2.77 6.40 -16.50
N PRO A 61 1.43 6.52 -16.41
CA PRO A 61 0.58 6.75 -17.56
C PRO A 61 0.95 8.01 -18.33
N LYS A 62 0.69 8.00 -19.64
CA LYS A 62 0.88 9.19 -20.50
C LYS A 62 -0.18 10.27 -20.27
N ARG A 63 -1.41 9.87 -19.96
CA ARG A 63 -2.53 10.80 -19.74
C ARG A 63 -2.45 11.39 -18.33
N GLN A 64 -2.43 12.72 -18.23
CA GLN A 64 -2.22 13.42 -16.94
C GLN A 64 -3.26 13.06 -15.87
N TRP A 65 -4.53 12.88 -16.23
CA TRP A 65 -5.54 12.51 -15.24
C TRP A 65 -5.28 11.13 -14.62
N ALA A 66 -4.79 10.18 -15.43
CA ALA A 66 -4.46 8.83 -14.98
C ALA A 66 -3.19 8.83 -14.14
N PHE A 67 -2.17 9.61 -14.55
CA PHE A 67 -0.98 9.81 -13.72
C PHE A 67 -1.31 10.53 -12.41
N ASN A 68 -2.18 11.54 -12.41
CA ASN A 68 -2.64 12.21 -11.19
C ASN A 68 -3.32 11.24 -10.22
N TRP A 69 -4.10 10.29 -10.74
CA TRP A 69 -4.69 9.24 -9.92
C TRP A 69 -3.59 8.33 -9.35
N LEU A 70 -2.66 7.84 -10.20
CA LEU A 70 -1.54 7.00 -9.77
C LEU A 70 -0.64 7.71 -8.74
N TYR A 71 -0.48 9.02 -8.89
CA TYR A 71 0.25 9.87 -7.99
C TYR A 71 -0.42 10.01 -6.63
N ARG A 72 -1.75 10.21 -6.63
CA ARG A 72 -2.52 10.29 -5.39
C ARG A 72 -2.54 8.98 -4.62
N VAL A 73 -2.54 7.83 -5.31
CA VAL A 73 -2.61 6.52 -4.68
C VAL A 73 -1.23 5.99 -4.26
N HIS A 74 -0.14 6.40 -4.92
CA HIS A 74 1.19 5.85 -4.59
C HIS A 74 2.42 6.72 -4.89
N TYR A 75 2.58 7.32 -6.08
CA TYR A 75 3.84 8.04 -6.39
C TYR A 75 4.10 9.19 -5.40
N GLY A 76 3.04 9.93 -5.03
CA GLY A 76 3.17 11.01 -4.06
C GLY A 76 3.63 10.53 -2.69
N HIS A 77 3.30 9.30 -2.30
CA HIS A 77 3.80 8.70 -1.06
C HIS A 77 5.29 8.36 -1.15
N HIS A 78 5.75 7.81 -2.29
CA HIS A 78 7.19 7.61 -2.52
C HIS A 78 7.97 8.91 -2.48
N GLU A 79 7.38 9.98 -3.02
CA GLU A 79 8.01 11.28 -3.08
C GLU A 79 8.04 11.97 -1.72
N PHE A 80 6.92 11.92 -1.00
CA PHE A 80 6.71 12.54 0.30
C PHE A 80 6.23 11.49 1.33
N PRO A 81 7.13 10.59 1.81
CA PRO A 81 6.75 9.46 2.67
C PRO A 81 6.19 9.88 4.02
N THR A 82 6.48 11.09 4.47
CA THR A 82 5.98 11.67 5.73
C THR A 82 4.72 12.52 5.54
N CYS A 83 4.19 12.63 4.32
CA CYS A 83 2.96 13.39 4.03
C CYS A 83 1.72 12.54 4.36
N TRP A 84 1.09 12.80 5.51
CA TRP A 84 -0.01 11.99 6.04
C TRP A 84 -1.19 11.77 5.09
N PRO A 85 -1.67 12.77 4.31
CA PRO A 85 -2.77 12.55 3.36
C PRO A 85 -2.43 11.57 2.22
N LEU A 86 -1.15 11.39 1.91
CA LEU A 86 -0.66 10.50 0.86
C LEU A 86 -0.31 9.10 1.38
N LEU A 87 -0.25 8.92 2.70
CA LEU A 87 0.08 7.64 3.33
C LEU A 87 -1.04 6.60 3.14
N PHE A 88 -2.29 6.97 3.43
CA PHE A 88 -3.41 6.05 3.45
C PHE A 88 -3.96 5.77 2.05
N ALA A 89 -4.36 4.53 1.80
CA ALA A 89 -5.06 4.20 0.56
C ALA A 89 -6.38 4.99 0.47
N PRO A 90 -6.66 5.66 -0.67
CA PRO A 90 -7.88 6.42 -0.83
C PRO A 90 -9.08 5.51 -1.11
N LEU A 91 -10.28 6.00 -0.78
CA LEU A 91 -11.53 5.28 -1.04
C LEU A 91 -11.74 4.92 -2.52
N SER A 92 -11.17 5.70 -3.44
CA SER A 92 -11.19 5.42 -4.89
C SER A 92 -10.46 4.13 -5.28
N VAL A 93 -9.64 3.57 -4.39
CA VAL A 93 -9.01 2.26 -4.55
C VAL A 93 -9.71 1.22 -3.67
N ILE A 94 -9.93 1.55 -2.40
CA ILE A 94 -10.49 0.61 -1.41
C ILE A 94 -11.86 0.10 -1.83
N VAL A 95 -12.78 0.98 -2.23
CA VAL A 95 -14.16 0.59 -2.53
C VAL A 95 -14.23 -0.32 -3.77
N PRO A 96 -13.62 0.02 -4.92
CA PRO A 96 -13.62 -0.88 -6.08
C PRO A 96 -12.97 -2.24 -5.81
N VAL A 97 -11.86 -2.28 -5.05
CA VAL A 97 -11.17 -3.53 -4.71
C VAL A 97 -12.03 -4.39 -3.78
N LEU A 98 -12.61 -3.80 -2.73
CA LEU A 98 -13.48 -4.51 -1.79
C LEU A 98 -14.71 -5.10 -2.49
N VAL A 99 -15.44 -4.28 -3.25
CA VAL A 99 -16.65 -4.70 -3.96
C VAL A 99 -16.31 -5.69 -5.07
N GLY A 100 -15.28 -5.40 -5.86
CA GLY A 100 -14.83 -6.24 -6.97
C GLY A 100 -14.38 -7.62 -6.50
N ASN A 101 -13.55 -7.70 -5.47
CA ASN A 101 -13.06 -8.99 -4.95
C ASN A 101 -14.20 -9.79 -4.29
N THR A 102 -15.12 -9.14 -3.59
CA THR A 102 -16.30 -9.81 -2.99
C THR A 102 -17.21 -10.36 -4.09
N ALA A 103 -17.53 -9.55 -5.10
CA ALA A 103 -18.38 -9.95 -6.21
C ALA A 103 -17.73 -11.05 -7.05
N LEU A 104 -16.44 -10.96 -7.33
CA LEU A 104 -15.69 -11.97 -8.07
C LEU A 104 -15.69 -13.31 -7.34
N LEU A 105 -15.34 -13.32 -6.05
CA LEU A 105 -15.32 -14.55 -5.27
C LEU A 105 -16.72 -15.17 -5.17
N TRP A 106 -17.74 -14.36 -4.90
CA TRP A 106 -19.13 -14.81 -4.88
C TRP A 106 -19.55 -15.41 -6.24
N ALA A 107 -19.24 -14.74 -7.35
CA ALA A 107 -19.59 -15.20 -8.68
C ALA A 107 -18.91 -16.54 -9.01
N VAL A 108 -17.60 -16.67 -8.72
CA VAL A 108 -16.86 -17.91 -8.94
C VAL A 108 -17.46 -19.06 -8.13
N LEU A 109 -17.67 -18.87 -6.82
CA LEU A 109 -18.24 -19.88 -5.94
C LEU A 109 -19.66 -20.28 -6.36
N SER A 110 -20.48 -19.31 -6.76
CA SER A 110 -21.84 -19.56 -7.24
C SER A 110 -21.83 -20.35 -8.56
N LEU A 111 -20.91 -20.02 -9.47
CA LEU A 111 -20.79 -20.70 -10.76
C LEU A 111 -20.42 -22.17 -10.61
N ILE A 112 -19.58 -22.51 -9.63
CA ILE A 112 -19.20 -23.91 -9.32
C ILE A 112 -20.16 -24.58 -8.33
N GLY A 113 -21.28 -23.94 -7.99
CA GLY A 113 -22.34 -24.53 -7.15
C GLY A 113 -21.98 -24.70 -5.68
N VAL A 114 -21.04 -23.91 -5.13
CA VAL A 114 -20.68 -23.98 -3.71
C VAL A 114 -21.82 -23.43 -2.84
N PRO A 115 -22.36 -24.21 -1.89
CA PRO A 115 -23.32 -23.71 -0.92
C PRO A 115 -22.75 -22.56 -0.09
N TYR A 116 -23.60 -21.61 0.34
CA TYR A 116 -23.17 -20.43 1.11
C TYR A 116 -22.15 -19.53 0.36
N ALA A 117 -22.14 -19.53 -0.97
CA ALA A 117 -21.17 -18.79 -1.79
C ALA A 117 -21.05 -17.30 -1.39
N PHE A 118 -22.17 -16.64 -1.12
CA PHE A 118 -22.16 -15.24 -0.70
C PHE A 118 -21.58 -15.07 0.71
N ASP A 119 -21.98 -15.90 1.66
CA ASP A 119 -21.48 -15.85 3.04
C ASP A 119 -19.98 -16.13 3.11
N ILE A 120 -19.49 -17.08 2.30
CA ILE A 120 -18.07 -17.37 2.15
C ILE A 120 -17.34 -16.13 1.58
N ALA A 121 -17.91 -15.48 0.57
CA ALA A 121 -17.32 -14.26 0.01
C ALA A 121 -17.24 -13.13 1.05
N VAL A 122 -18.29 -12.94 1.86
CA VAL A 122 -18.33 -11.99 2.97
C VAL A 122 -17.29 -12.34 4.05
N ALA A 123 -17.17 -13.61 4.41
CA ALA A 123 -16.19 -14.09 5.40
C ALA A 123 -14.75 -13.83 4.94
N VAL A 124 -14.42 -14.17 3.69
CA VAL A 124 -13.06 -14.05 3.17
C VAL A 124 -12.67 -12.59 2.91
N VAL A 125 -13.52 -11.81 2.25
CA VAL A 125 -13.12 -10.49 1.73
C VAL A 125 -13.48 -9.36 2.73
N PRO A 126 -14.76 -9.02 3.00
CA PRO A 126 -15.15 -8.03 4.00
C PRO A 126 -14.72 -8.30 5.45
N LEU A 127 -14.67 -9.56 5.91
CA LEU A 127 -14.25 -9.85 7.28
C LEU A 127 -12.73 -10.06 7.35
N GLY A 128 -12.23 -11.18 6.82
CA GLY A 128 -10.81 -11.52 6.92
C GLY A 128 -9.90 -10.57 6.16
N GLY A 129 -10.26 -10.25 4.92
CA GLY A 129 -9.45 -9.40 4.05
C GLY A 129 -9.41 -7.94 4.51
N ALA A 130 -10.56 -7.34 4.85
CA ALA A 130 -10.60 -5.98 5.37
C ALA A 130 -9.91 -5.83 6.74
N ALA A 131 -10.03 -6.83 7.63
CA ALA A 131 -9.28 -6.84 8.89
C ALA A 131 -7.77 -6.91 8.64
N THR A 132 -7.33 -7.73 7.68
CA THR A 132 -5.93 -7.81 7.27
C THR A 132 -5.45 -6.50 6.63
N PHE A 133 -6.30 -5.82 5.85
CA PHE A 133 -6.02 -4.50 5.31
C PHE A 133 -5.84 -3.43 6.41
N LEU A 134 -6.62 -3.48 7.48
CA LEU A 134 -6.41 -2.58 8.63
C LEU A 134 -5.07 -2.84 9.33
N ALA A 135 -4.64 -4.11 9.40
CA ALA A 135 -3.30 -4.45 9.88
C ALA A 135 -2.20 -3.93 8.93
N TYR A 136 -2.38 -4.05 7.61
CA TYR A 136 -1.51 -3.44 6.60
C TYR A 136 -1.34 -1.93 6.86
N GLU A 137 -2.44 -1.17 7.00
CA GLU A 137 -2.41 0.27 7.24
C GLU A 137 -1.71 0.62 8.57
N TRP A 138 -1.86 -0.22 9.61
CA TRP A 138 -1.12 -0.05 10.87
C TRP A 138 0.39 -0.17 10.67
N PHE A 139 0.83 -1.22 9.97
CA PHE A 139 2.25 -1.46 9.72
C PHE A 139 2.85 -0.40 8.80
N HIS A 140 2.13 -0.03 7.74
CA HIS A 140 2.52 1.02 6.80
C HIS A 140 2.67 2.37 7.51
N THR A 141 1.66 2.77 8.30
CA THR A 141 1.75 3.97 9.12
C THR A 141 2.93 3.91 10.08
N THR A 142 3.12 2.78 10.75
CA THR A 142 4.21 2.59 11.71
C THR A 142 5.57 2.75 11.05
N ALA A 143 5.75 2.31 9.80
CA ALA A 143 7.01 2.42 9.06
C ALA A 143 7.46 3.88 8.85
N HIS A 144 6.51 4.80 8.72
CA HIS A 144 6.75 6.21 8.40
C HIS A 144 6.63 7.18 9.59
N VAL A 145 6.27 6.68 10.78
CA VAL A 145 6.26 7.48 12.01
C VAL A 145 7.46 7.21 12.93
N THR A 146 7.92 8.25 13.62
CA THR A 146 8.92 8.16 14.69
C THR A 146 8.26 7.79 16.02
N VAL A 147 8.12 6.49 16.27
CA VAL A 147 7.57 5.91 17.51
C VAL A 147 8.40 4.72 17.98
N LYS A 148 8.22 4.30 19.23
CA LYS A 148 8.73 3.02 19.71
C LYS A 148 8.05 1.88 18.94
N LYS A 149 8.86 1.06 18.27
CA LYS A 149 8.42 -0.08 17.45
C LYS A 149 8.72 -1.40 18.16
N THR A 150 7.78 -2.34 18.11
CA THR A 150 8.02 -3.74 18.47
C THR A 150 9.01 -4.40 17.51
N ALA A 151 9.44 -5.63 17.78
CA ALA A 151 10.35 -6.36 16.90
C ALA A 151 9.75 -6.58 15.50
N ILE A 152 8.48 -7.00 15.44
CA ILE A 152 7.75 -7.23 14.17
C ILE A 152 7.58 -5.91 13.41
N GLU A 153 7.12 -4.86 14.09
CA GLU A 153 6.95 -3.54 13.47
C GLU A 153 8.27 -3.00 12.93
N ARG A 154 9.37 -3.17 13.66
CA ARG A 154 10.69 -2.74 13.23
C ARG A 154 11.14 -3.51 12.00
N HIS A 155 10.95 -4.83 11.97
CA HIS A 155 11.29 -5.66 10.83
C HIS A 155 10.56 -5.22 9.56
N VAL A 156 9.23 -5.09 9.64
CA VAL A 156 8.40 -4.60 8.53
C VAL A 156 8.83 -3.19 8.11
N SER A 157 9.06 -2.29 9.07
CA SER A 157 9.54 -0.94 8.79
C SER A 157 10.90 -0.95 8.08
N THR A 158 11.80 -1.87 8.44
CA THR A 158 13.10 -2.00 7.79
C THR A 158 12.95 -2.43 6.34
N LEU A 159 12.14 -3.44 6.03
CA LEU A 159 11.91 -3.90 4.66
C LEU A 159 11.23 -2.83 3.82
N HIS A 160 10.18 -2.19 4.35
CA HIS A 160 9.47 -1.14 3.65
C HIS A 160 10.34 0.12 3.44
N ASN A 161 11.23 0.47 4.37
CA ASN A 161 12.18 1.55 4.13
C ASN A 161 13.26 1.19 3.10
N GLN A 162 13.59 -0.10 2.92
CA GLN A 162 14.42 -0.52 1.79
C GLN A 162 13.69 -0.31 0.46
N HIS A 163 12.39 -0.59 0.41
CA HIS A 163 11.55 -0.27 -0.75
C HIS A 163 11.61 1.24 -1.11
N HIS A 164 11.39 2.12 -0.14
CA HIS A 164 11.38 3.57 -0.37
C HIS A 164 12.75 4.19 -0.65
N PHE A 165 13.83 3.62 -0.10
CA PHE A 165 15.13 4.30 -0.03
C PHE A 165 16.32 3.49 -0.56
N ARG A 166 16.11 2.27 -1.06
CA ARG A 166 17.14 1.43 -1.69
C ARG A 166 16.74 1.02 -3.09
N ASP A 167 15.63 0.31 -3.24
CA ASP A 167 15.16 -0.20 -4.51
C ASP A 167 13.63 -0.31 -4.49
N PHE A 168 12.96 0.55 -5.25
CA PHE A 168 11.51 0.61 -5.31
C PHE A 168 10.89 -0.59 -6.05
N SER A 169 11.69 -1.40 -6.75
CA SER A 169 11.23 -2.61 -7.44
C SER A 169 11.22 -3.87 -6.54
N LYS A 170 11.50 -3.70 -5.24
CA LYS A 170 11.68 -4.77 -4.26
C LYS A 170 10.87 -4.50 -3.00
N TRP A 171 10.54 -5.54 -2.23
CA TRP A 171 9.77 -5.48 -0.98
C TRP A 171 8.41 -4.78 -1.13
N PHE A 172 7.48 -5.44 -1.82
CA PHE A 172 6.13 -4.92 -2.02
C PHE A 172 5.22 -5.17 -0.82
N HIS A 173 5.52 -6.11 0.07
CA HIS A 173 4.71 -6.31 1.27
C HIS A 173 5.06 -5.36 2.41
N VAL A 174 4.00 -4.95 3.10
CA VAL A 174 4.01 -4.15 4.33
C VAL A 174 3.18 -4.83 5.42
N THR A 175 2.30 -5.79 5.11
CA THR A 175 1.70 -6.66 6.15
C THR A 175 2.76 -7.59 6.78
N ALA A 176 2.74 -7.72 8.11
CA ALA A 176 3.63 -8.63 8.82
C ALA A 176 3.51 -10.07 8.28
N GLY A 177 4.66 -10.69 7.99
CA GLY A 177 4.74 -12.02 7.36
C GLY A 177 4.63 -12.02 5.83
N GLY A 178 4.22 -10.90 5.21
CA GLY A 178 4.08 -10.77 3.75
C GLY A 178 5.36 -10.96 2.96
N GLU A 179 6.51 -10.70 3.57
CA GLU A 179 7.83 -10.87 2.94
C GLU A 179 8.08 -12.28 2.37
N VAL A 180 7.34 -13.30 2.84
CA VAL A 180 7.41 -14.65 2.28
C VAL A 180 7.00 -14.63 0.81
N ILE A 181 5.95 -13.88 0.45
CA ILE A 181 5.51 -13.74 -0.93
C ILE A 181 6.55 -12.95 -1.74
N ASP A 182 7.12 -11.88 -1.20
CA ASP A 182 8.22 -11.17 -1.86
C ASP A 182 9.40 -12.09 -2.18
N ARG A 183 9.77 -12.99 -1.26
CA ARG A 183 10.84 -13.97 -1.47
C ARG A 183 10.47 -14.98 -2.55
N LEU A 184 9.27 -15.55 -2.48
CA LEU A 184 8.77 -16.51 -3.47
C LEU A 184 8.69 -15.90 -4.88
N MET A 185 8.33 -14.62 -4.97
CA MET A 185 8.17 -13.91 -6.24
C MET A 185 9.47 -13.24 -6.73
N GLY A 186 10.60 -13.45 -6.05
CA GLY A 186 11.91 -12.91 -6.44
C GLY A 186 12.06 -11.39 -6.26
N THR A 187 11.22 -10.78 -5.42
CA THR A 187 11.21 -9.34 -5.13
C THR A 187 11.83 -8.97 -3.78
N ALA A 188 12.47 -9.92 -3.10
CA ALA A 188 13.32 -9.65 -1.95
C ALA A 188 14.70 -9.08 -2.33
N ILE A 189 15.31 -8.32 -1.42
CA ILE A 189 16.72 -7.87 -1.51
C ILE A 189 17.60 -8.78 -0.63
N SER A 190 18.68 -9.31 -1.19
CA SER A 190 19.66 -10.09 -0.44
C SER A 190 20.56 -9.19 0.42
N ARG A 191 21.19 -9.78 1.45
CA ARG A 191 22.16 -9.04 2.28
C ARG A 191 23.35 -8.52 1.48
N ASP A 192 23.77 -9.24 0.46
CA ASP A 192 24.91 -8.83 -0.37
C ASP A 192 24.51 -7.72 -1.33
N GLN A 193 23.31 -7.78 -1.91
CA GLN A 193 22.74 -6.68 -2.69
C GLN A 193 22.65 -5.39 -1.85
N LEU A 194 22.25 -5.47 -0.58
CA LEU A 194 22.22 -4.28 0.30
C LEU A 194 23.59 -3.63 0.54
N LYS A 195 24.69 -4.40 0.44
CA LYS A 195 26.06 -3.90 0.62
C LYS A 195 26.62 -3.28 -0.66
N THR A 196 26.28 -3.84 -1.82
CA THR A 196 26.91 -3.49 -3.10
C THR A 196 26.05 -2.56 -3.96
N GLN A 197 24.73 -2.57 -3.81
CA GLN A 197 23.82 -1.79 -4.64
C GLN A 197 23.69 -0.36 -4.08
N SER A 198 24.01 0.62 -4.92
CA SER A 198 23.63 2.02 -4.68
C SER A 198 22.12 2.17 -4.73
N ARG A 199 21.60 3.27 -4.18
CA ARG A 199 20.16 3.58 -4.32
C ARG A 199 19.80 3.67 -5.80
N VAL A 200 18.65 3.12 -6.19
CA VAL A 200 18.13 3.28 -7.55
C VAL A 200 17.99 4.76 -7.87
N GLU A 201 18.32 5.15 -9.10
CA GLU A 201 18.21 6.53 -9.55
C GLU A 201 16.75 7.00 -9.46
N PHE A 202 16.53 8.24 -9.02
CA PHE A 202 15.19 8.79 -8.85
C PHE A 202 14.27 7.92 -7.95
N ILE A 203 14.85 7.33 -6.89
CA ILE A 203 14.17 6.39 -5.98
C ILE A 203 12.81 6.90 -5.46
N ARG A 204 12.70 8.20 -5.18
CA ARG A 204 11.51 8.84 -4.60
C ARG A 204 10.39 9.10 -5.62
N THR A 205 10.70 9.06 -6.90
CA THR A 205 9.75 9.36 -7.98
C THR A 205 9.55 8.14 -8.88
N LEU A 206 9.91 6.96 -8.36
CA LEU A 206 9.80 5.67 -9.04
C LEU A 206 10.44 5.68 -10.43
N GLY A 207 11.63 6.27 -10.53
CA GLY A 207 12.40 6.35 -11.76
C GLY A 207 12.07 7.56 -12.65
N LEU A 208 11.07 8.39 -12.30
CA LEU A 208 10.77 9.61 -13.06
C LEU A 208 11.78 10.70 -12.76
N ARG A 209 12.23 11.39 -13.81
CA ARG A 209 13.08 12.56 -13.64
C ARG A 209 12.29 13.68 -12.92
N PRO A 210 12.97 14.50 -12.10
CA PRO A 210 12.37 15.63 -11.41
C PRO A 210 11.69 16.65 -12.33
N ASP A 211 12.16 16.76 -13.57
CA ASP A 211 11.67 17.65 -14.62
C ASP A 211 10.59 17.01 -15.53
N ASP A 212 10.12 15.79 -15.23
CA ASP A 212 9.03 15.17 -16.00
C ASP A 212 7.76 16.05 -15.91
N PRO A 213 7.18 16.50 -17.05
CA PRO A 213 6.03 17.39 -17.05
C PRO A 213 4.83 16.85 -16.27
N ARG A 214 4.66 15.53 -16.22
CA ARG A 214 3.55 14.90 -15.50
C ARG A 214 3.73 15.02 -13.99
N LEU A 215 4.98 14.89 -13.54
CA LEU A 215 5.37 15.03 -12.14
C LEU A 215 5.22 16.47 -11.67
N ILE A 216 5.66 17.43 -12.48
CA ILE A 216 5.46 18.87 -12.22
C ILE A 216 3.97 19.19 -12.06
N ALA A 217 3.14 18.79 -13.03
CA ALA A 217 1.70 19.04 -12.98
C ALA A 217 1.01 18.33 -11.80
N ALA A 218 1.49 17.16 -11.38
CA ALA A 218 0.99 16.48 -10.19
C ALA A 218 1.36 17.23 -8.90
N ARG A 219 2.60 17.71 -8.78
CA ARG A 219 3.05 18.54 -7.65
C ARG A 219 2.23 19.81 -7.52
N GLU A 220 2.05 20.56 -8.61
CA GLU A 220 1.22 21.77 -8.62
C GLU A 220 -0.22 21.49 -8.15
N LYS A 221 -0.78 20.36 -8.56
CA LYS A 221 -2.14 19.95 -8.19
C LYS A 221 -2.28 19.51 -6.73
N PHE A 222 -1.29 18.80 -6.19
CA PHE A 222 -1.42 18.11 -4.90
C PHE A 222 -0.65 18.77 -3.76
N ALA A 223 0.48 19.41 -4.02
CA ALA A 223 1.32 20.01 -2.99
C ALA A 223 0.55 21.05 -2.14
N PRO A 224 -0.17 22.03 -2.73
CA PRO A 224 -0.94 23.00 -1.94
C PRO A 224 -2.05 22.35 -1.12
N ARG A 225 -2.66 21.27 -1.62
CA ARG A 225 -3.77 20.57 -0.95
C ARG A 225 -3.33 19.77 0.27
N PHE A 226 -2.07 19.34 0.29
CA PHE A 226 -1.52 18.49 1.34
C PHE A 226 -0.46 19.21 2.19
N GLY A 227 -0.31 20.52 2.01
CA GLY A 227 0.64 21.33 2.77
C GLY A 227 2.10 20.99 2.49
N ILE A 228 2.40 20.46 1.30
CA ILE A 228 3.78 20.20 0.87
C ILE A 228 4.38 21.52 0.41
N THR A 229 5.49 21.90 1.02
CA THR A 229 6.21 23.16 0.76
C THR A 229 7.06 23.08 -0.51
N GLU A 230 7.35 24.23 -1.12
CA GLU A 230 8.29 24.29 -2.25
C GLU A 230 9.68 23.74 -1.90
N ALA A 231 10.12 23.95 -0.65
CA ALA A 231 11.37 23.40 -0.16
C ALA A 231 11.35 21.86 -0.11
N GLU A 232 10.22 21.24 0.24
CA GLU A 232 10.05 19.79 0.17
C GLU A 232 10.05 19.28 -1.26
N VAL A 233 9.35 19.95 -2.17
CA VAL A 233 9.35 19.62 -3.61
C VAL A 233 10.77 19.69 -4.18
N SER A 234 11.50 20.77 -3.88
CA SER A 234 12.88 20.94 -4.31
C SER A 234 13.78 19.81 -3.79
N ARG A 235 13.69 19.48 -2.49
CA ARG A 235 14.46 18.37 -1.90
C ARG A 235 14.11 17.01 -2.50
N ALA A 236 12.86 16.78 -2.86
CA ALA A 236 12.44 15.54 -3.52
C ALA A 236 12.96 15.44 -4.97
N GLY A 237 13.12 16.59 -5.65
CA GLY A 237 13.69 16.69 -6.98
C GLY A 237 15.22 16.65 -7.06
N HIS A 238 15.94 16.73 -5.94
CA HIS A 238 17.40 16.59 -5.98
C HIS A 238 17.78 15.11 -6.07
N VAL A 239 18.38 14.73 -7.21
CA VAL A 239 19.14 13.49 -7.29
C VAL A 239 20.33 13.65 -6.36
N GLY A 240 20.48 12.76 -5.39
CA GLY A 240 21.71 12.66 -4.61
C GLY A 240 22.85 12.16 -5.51
N GLY A 241 23.32 12.99 -6.43
CA GLY A 241 24.61 12.89 -7.10
C GLY A 241 25.50 13.97 -6.49
N GLY A 242 26.64 13.55 -5.92
CA GLY A 242 27.54 14.43 -5.21
C GLY A 242 27.94 15.66 -6.04
N ALA A 243 28.24 16.74 -5.34
CA ALA A 243 29.13 17.76 -5.88
C ALA A 243 30.35 17.06 -6.49
N ALA A 244 30.55 17.23 -7.80
CA ALA A 244 31.88 17.05 -8.35
C ALA A 244 32.76 18.10 -7.67
N PRO A 245 33.93 17.73 -7.08
CA PRO A 245 34.86 18.74 -6.63
C PRO A 245 35.26 19.57 -7.85
N ALA A 246 35.17 20.90 -7.71
CA ALA A 246 35.66 21.83 -8.70
C ALA A 246 37.10 21.45 -9.09
N ARG A 247 37.34 21.34 -10.38
CA ARG A 247 38.68 21.48 -10.96
C ARG A 247 38.74 22.84 -11.64
#